data_AF-A0A2T4S6F5-F1
#
_entry.id   AF-A0A2T4S6F5-F1
#
_cell.length_a   1.000
_cell.length_b   1.000
_cell.length_c   1.000
_cell.angle_alpha   90.00
_cell.angle_beta   90.00
_cell.angle_gamma   90.00
#
_symmetry.space_group_name_H-M   'P 1'
#
loop_
_entity.id
_entity.type
_entity.pdbx_description
1 polymer ?
#
loop_
_entity_poly.entity_id
_entity_poly.type
_entity_poly.pdbx_seq_one_letter_code
_entity_poly.pdbx_strand_id
1 'polypeptide(L)'
;TGRYRTTISRQAGWIALSAPVISAIYFITMIPRIAANQLVMVSLPWMPSIDVNFAFRLDGLSLIFALLITLIGTGVVLYANAYLSKAHDDLPRFYVYLLMFMFAMLGVVLANNTILLYVFWELTSIASFLLIAYWYNRPTSQAGAMKSFLITVFGGMFMMVGFVILFNITGTNTISELVQIPVRQTMYESPWFPLAVVFILLGAFTKSAQFPFHIWLPDAMEAPT
;
A
#
# COMPACT_ATOMS: atom_id res chain seq x y z
N THR A 1 1.03 26.34 26.59
CA THR A 1 1.16 25.27 25.57
C THR A 1 -0.08 24.40 25.37
N GLY A 2 -1.12 24.46 26.22
CA GLY A 2 -2.34 23.62 26.06
C GLY A 2 -3.40 24.10 25.05
N ARG A 3 -3.43 25.38 24.67
CA ARG A 3 -4.52 25.97 23.84
C ARG A 3 -4.38 25.75 22.33
N TYR A 4 -3.17 25.49 21.82
CA TYR A 4 -2.94 25.19 20.39
C TYR A 4 -3.23 23.72 20.05
N ARG A 5 -3.03 22.81 21.01
CA ARG A 5 -3.26 21.37 20.83
C ARG A 5 -4.75 21.05 20.62
N THR A 6 -5.65 21.86 21.18
CA THR A 6 -7.10 21.66 21.11
C THR A 6 -7.71 22.10 19.78
N THR A 7 -7.23 23.20 19.16
CA THR A 7 -7.77 23.66 17.87
C THR A 7 -7.35 22.76 16.71
N ILE A 8 -6.07 22.35 16.67
CA ILE A 8 -5.58 21.41 15.65
C ILE A 8 -6.30 20.07 15.76
N SER A 9 -6.48 19.53 16.97
CA SER A 9 -7.24 18.29 17.18
C SER A 9 -8.68 18.37 16.66
N ARG A 10 -9.35 19.53 16.83
CA ARG A 10 -10.74 19.72 16.38
C ARG A 10 -10.89 19.80 14.86
N GLN A 11 -9.88 20.32 14.16
CA GLN A 11 -9.87 20.51 12.71
C GLN A 11 -9.12 19.42 11.93
N ALA A 12 -8.33 18.59 12.63
CA ALA A 12 -7.44 17.59 12.01
C ALA A 12 -8.17 16.70 11.01
N GLY A 13 -9.38 16.22 11.34
CA GLY A 13 -10.12 15.36 10.42
C GLY A 13 -10.70 16.06 9.20
N TRP A 14 -11.01 17.36 9.28
CA TRP A 14 -11.41 18.14 8.10
C TRP A 14 -10.23 18.43 7.19
N ILE A 15 -9.06 18.71 7.78
CA ILE A 15 -7.81 18.84 7.03
C ILE A 15 -7.46 17.51 6.37
N ALA A 16 -7.55 16.41 7.11
CA ALA A 16 -7.26 15.08 6.59
C ALA A 16 -8.22 14.66 5.47
N LEU A 17 -9.48 15.09 5.51
CA LEU A 17 -10.49 14.80 4.48
C LEU A 17 -10.12 15.40 3.11
N SER A 18 -9.37 16.50 3.08
CA SER A 18 -8.99 17.15 1.82
C SER A 18 -8.19 16.21 0.90
N ALA A 19 -7.26 15.43 1.45
CA ALA A 19 -6.39 14.54 0.68
C ALA A 19 -7.15 13.42 -0.10
N PRO A 20 -8.00 12.59 0.53
CA PRO A 20 -8.77 11.57 -0.20
C PRO A 20 -9.79 12.20 -1.16
N VAL A 21 -10.44 13.32 -0.80
CA VAL A 21 -11.42 13.99 -1.66
C VAL A 21 -10.76 14.56 -2.92
N ILE A 22 -9.66 15.29 -2.78
CA ILE A 22 -8.93 15.84 -3.94
C ILE A 22 -8.42 14.70 -4.82
N SER A 23 -7.90 13.62 -4.21
CA SER A 23 -7.42 12.45 -4.96
C SER A 23 -8.55 11.73 -5.69
N ALA A 24 -9.72 11.55 -5.06
CA ALA A 24 -10.89 10.94 -5.69
C ALA A 24 -11.37 11.78 -6.88
N ILE A 25 -11.50 13.10 -6.72
CA ILE A 25 -11.86 14.01 -7.80
C ILE A 25 -10.85 13.89 -8.96
N TYR A 26 -9.56 13.92 -8.66
CA TYR A 26 -8.51 13.75 -9.67
C TYR A 26 -8.66 12.43 -10.44
N PHE A 27 -8.81 11.29 -9.76
CA PHE A 27 -8.98 10.01 -10.45
C PHE A 27 -10.30 9.92 -11.23
N ILE A 28 -11.40 10.51 -10.74
CA ILE A 28 -12.66 10.59 -11.51
C ILE A 28 -12.45 11.36 -12.81
N THR A 29 -11.69 12.46 -12.79
CA THR A 29 -11.39 13.22 -14.02
C THR A 29 -10.53 12.44 -15.02
N MET A 30 -9.83 11.38 -14.58
CA MET A 30 -9.02 10.53 -15.46
C MET A 30 -9.84 9.42 -16.17
N ILE A 31 -11.09 9.17 -15.77
CA ILE A 31 -11.94 8.11 -16.35
C ILE A 31 -12.05 8.22 -17.88
N PRO A 32 -12.39 9.39 -18.49
CA PRO A 32 -12.54 9.48 -19.94
C PRO A 32 -11.22 9.19 -20.68
N ARG A 33 -10.10 9.62 -20.10
CA ARG A 33 -8.76 9.42 -20.67
C ARG A 33 -8.37 7.95 -20.69
N ILE A 34 -8.55 7.26 -19.57
CA ILE A 34 -8.25 5.82 -19.47
C ILE A 34 -9.23 4.99 -20.29
N ALA A 35 -10.51 5.37 -20.36
CA ALA A 35 -11.51 4.71 -21.22
C ALA A 35 -11.18 4.83 -22.72
N ALA A 36 -10.53 5.92 -23.13
CA ALA A 36 -9.97 6.11 -24.48
C ALA A 36 -8.62 5.37 -24.69
N ASN A 37 -8.23 4.47 -23.77
CA ASN A 37 -6.98 3.72 -23.78
C ASN A 37 -5.71 4.59 -23.76
N GLN A 38 -5.81 5.81 -23.23
CA GLN A 38 -4.67 6.73 -23.10
C GLN A 38 -4.03 6.59 -21.72
N LEU A 39 -3.02 5.74 -21.60
CA LEU A 39 -2.28 5.52 -20.36
C LEU A 39 -1.58 6.80 -19.89
N VAL A 40 -1.51 7.01 -18.57
CA VAL A 40 -0.66 8.05 -17.97
C VAL A 40 0.55 7.38 -17.36
N MET A 41 1.74 7.76 -17.81
CA MET A 41 2.99 7.24 -17.27
C MET A 41 3.88 8.39 -16.85
N VAL A 42 4.47 8.27 -15.67
CA VAL A 42 5.47 9.20 -15.15
C VAL A 42 6.64 8.36 -14.67
N SER A 43 7.85 8.66 -15.12
CA SER A 43 9.05 7.95 -14.67
C SER A 43 10.14 8.95 -14.35
N LEU A 44 10.70 8.84 -13.15
CA LEU A 44 11.88 9.57 -12.74
C LEU A 44 12.99 8.57 -12.39
N PRO A 45 14.18 8.68 -13.00
CA PRO A 45 15.28 7.77 -12.71
C PRO A 45 15.74 7.92 -11.26
N TRP A 46 16.00 6.79 -10.58
CA TRP A 46 16.52 6.81 -9.20
C TRP A 46 17.86 6.07 -9.10
N MET A 47 17.91 4.79 -9.49
CA MET A 47 19.12 3.99 -9.62
C MET A 47 19.13 3.26 -10.97
N PRO A 48 19.51 3.96 -12.07
CA PRO A 48 19.43 3.40 -13.42
C PRO A 48 20.27 2.14 -13.64
N SER A 49 21.36 1.96 -12.88
CA SER A 49 22.26 0.79 -13.00
C SER A 49 21.61 -0.55 -12.69
N ILE A 50 20.50 -0.55 -11.96
CA ILE A 50 19.72 -1.73 -11.60
C ILE A 50 18.24 -1.59 -12.00
N ASP A 51 17.95 -0.69 -12.95
CA ASP A 51 16.59 -0.37 -13.41
C ASP A 51 15.60 -0.04 -12.27
N VAL A 52 16.05 0.64 -11.22
CA VAL A 52 15.16 1.07 -10.14
C VAL A 52 14.78 2.53 -10.37
N ASN A 53 13.50 2.77 -10.68
CA ASN A 53 12.98 4.09 -11.05
C ASN A 53 11.72 4.41 -10.24
N PHE A 54 11.47 5.69 -9.99
CA PHE A 54 10.15 6.17 -9.55
C PHE A 54 9.22 6.19 -10.75
N ALA A 55 8.76 5.00 -11.15
CA ALA A 55 7.88 4.79 -12.27
C ALA A 55 6.44 4.55 -11.80
N PHE A 56 5.52 5.39 -12.24
CA PHE A 56 4.10 5.31 -11.98
C PHE A 56 3.33 5.14 -13.28
N ARG A 57 2.34 4.26 -13.27
CA ARG A 57 1.47 3.98 -14.41
C ARG A 57 0.02 3.98 -13.95
N LEU A 58 -0.79 4.82 -14.61
CA LEU A 58 -2.24 4.83 -14.48
C LEU A 58 -2.84 4.22 -15.75
N ASP A 59 -3.43 3.05 -15.57
CA ASP A 59 -4.19 2.24 -16.53
C ASP A 59 -5.58 1.90 -15.96
N GLY A 60 -6.35 1.06 -16.66
CA GLY A 60 -7.70 0.70 -16.22
C GLY A 60 -7.76 0.03 -14.84
N LEU A 61 -6.82 -0.88 -14.56
CA LEU A 61 -6.79 -1.64 -13.31
C LEU A 61 -6.39 -0.75 -12.13
N SER A 62 -5.28 -0.02 -12.28
CA SER A 62 -4.81 0.91 -11.27
C SER A 62 -5.81 2.04 -10.99
N LEU A 63 -6.54 2.51 -12.00
CA LEU A 63 -7.60 3.50 -11.82
C LEU A 63 -8.75 2.98 -10.94
N ILE A 64 -9.22 1.75 -11.18
CA ILE A 64 -10.28 1.14 -10.36
C ILE A 64 -9.84 1.07 -8.89
N PHE A 65 -8.64 0.57 -8.62
CA PHE A 65 -8.12 0.50 -7.27
C PHE A 65 -7.86 1.88 -6.65
N ALA A 66 -7.34 2.84 -7.40
CA ALA A 66 -7.13 4.21 -6.92
C ALA A 66 -8.45 4.89 -6.53
N LEU A 67 -9.52 4.69 -7.31
CA LEU A 67 -10.87 5.16 -6.97
C LEU A 67 -11.40 4.45 -5.71
N LEU A 68 -11.27 3.13 -5.59
CA LEU A 68 -11.68 2.40 -4.40
C LEU A 68 -10.96 2.92 -3.15
N ILE A 69 -9.64 3.06 -3.20
CA ILE A 69 -8.82 3.54 -2.07
C ILE A 69 -9.25 4.96 -1.66
N THR A 70 -9.45 5.87 -2.61
CA THR A 70 -9.75 7.28 -2.31
C THR A 70 -11.21 7.50 -1.89
N LEU A 71 -12.17 6.78 -2.48
CA LEU A 71 -13.58 6.86 -2.10
C LEU A 71 -13.84 6.21 -0.74
N ILE A 72 -13.30 5.01 -0.50
CA ILE A 72 -13.39 4.36 0.81
C ILE A 72 -12.63 5.19 1.85
N GLY A 73 -11.43 5.70 1.51
CA GLY A 73 -10.67 6.58 2.38
C GLY A 73 -11.44 7.85 2.78
N THR A 74 -12.17 8.46 1.85
CA THR A 74 -13.09 9.58 2.12
C THR A 74 -14.16 9.17 3.13
N GLY A 75 -14.82 8.03 2.91
CA GLY A 75 -15.83 7.49 3.81
C GLY A 75 -15.29 7.21 5.21
N VAL A 76 -14.11 6.60 5.32
CA VAL A 76 -13.45 6.28 6.59
C VAL A 76 -13.08 7.56 7.35
N VAL A 77 -12.55 8.59 6.69
CA VAL A 77 -12.24 9.88 7.36
C VAL A 77 -13.52 10.57 7.86
N LEU A 78 -14.59 10.56 7.07
CA LEU A 78 -15.89 11.11 7.49
C LEU A 78 -16.46 10.35 8.70
N TYR A 79 -16.39 9.02 8.67
CA TYR A 79 -16.83 8.17 9.77
C TYR A 79 -15.99 8.39 11.04
N ALA A 80 -14.66 8.39 10.93
CA ALA A 80 -13.75 8.61 12.04
C ALA A 80 -13.97 9.97 12.75
N ASN A 81 -14.37 11.00 12.00
CA ASN A 81 -14.72 12.31 12.56
C ASN A 81 -15.94 12.28 13.50
N ALA A 82 -16.86 11.34 13.28
CA ALA A 82 -18.03 11.13 14.13
C ALA A 82 -17.77 10.08 15.21
N TYR A 83 -16.94 9.07 14.92
CA TYR A 83 -16.69 7.93 15.80
C TYR A 83 -15.69 8.23 16.93
N LEU A 84 -14.54 8.84 16.62
CA LEU A 84 -13.47 9.05 17.61
C LEU A 84 -13.75 10.24 18.53
N SER A 85 -13.47 10.06 19.83
CA SER A 85 -13.75 11.08 20.83
C SER A 85 -12.63 12.13 20.88
N LYS A 86 -12.98 13.39 20.59
CA LYS A 86 -12.03 14.52 20.67
C LYS A 86 -11.44 14.74 22.07
N ALA A 87 -12.07 14.18 23.10
CA ALA A 87 -11.64 14.31 24.50
C ALA A 87 -10.64 13.23 24.93
N HIS A 88 -10.66 12.06 24.30
CA HIS A 88 -9.92 10.88 24.75
C HIS A 88 -8.93 10.33 23.72
N ASP A 89 -9.12 10.66 22.44
CA ASP A 89 -8.31 10.15 21.33
C ASP A 89 -7.36 11.21 20.75
N ASP A 90 -6.17 10.77 20.34
CA ASP A 90 -5.20 11.58 19.61
C ASP A 90 -5.52 11.58 18.11
N LEU A 91 -6.52 12.39 17.74
CA LEU A 91 -7.02 12.47 16.36
C LEU A 91 -5.95 12.82 15.32
N PRO A 92 -5.06 13.81 15.53
CA PRO A 92 -3.99 14.10 14.56
C PRO A 92 -3.13 12.87 14.26
N ARG A 93 -2.77 12.09 15.29
CA ARG A 93 -1.97 10.87 15.11
C ARG A 93 -2.71 9.82 14.30
N PHE A 94 -3.99 9.57 14.60
CA PHE A 94 -4.82 8.64 13.83
C PHE A 94 -4.89 9.04 12.35
N TYR A 95 -5.16 10.30 12.06
CA TYR A 95 -5.26 10.78 10.67
C TYR A 95 -3.93 10.73 9.92
N VAL A 96 -2.80 10.97 10.58
CA VAL A 96 -1.47 10.81 9.95
C VAL A 96 -1.26 9.33 9.57
N TYR A 97 -1.57 8.39 10.44
CA TYR A 97 -1.42 6.96 10.15
C TYR A 97 -2.36 6.51 9.03
N LEU A 98 -3.61 6.99 9.05
CA LEU A 98 -4.60 6.67 8.02
C LEU A 98 -4.20 7.23 6.65
N LEU A 99 -3.73 8.47 6.59
CA LEU A 99 -3.24 9.08 5.35
C LEU A 99 -1.94 8.42 4.86
N MET A 100 -1.05 8.02 5.76
CA MET A 100 0.14 7.24 5.42
C MET A 100 -0.25 5.88 4.81
N PHE A 101 -1.25 5.21 5.37
CA PHE A 101 -1.77 3.95 4.83
C PHE A 101 -2.39 4.16 3.44
N MET A 102 -3.22 5.18 3.27
CA MET A 102 -3.82 5.52 1.98
C MET A 102 -2.76 5.85 0.92
N PHE A 103 -1.74 6.64 1.29
CA PHE A 103 -0.63 6.98 0.41
C PHE A 103 0.15 5.72 -0.02
N ALA A 104 0.44 4.83 0.92
CA ALA A 104 1.12 3.57 0.63
C ALA A 104 0.30 2.68 -0.32
N MET A 105 -1.01 2.56 -0.09
CA MET A 105 -1.91 1.79 -0.96
C MET A 105 -1.98 2.38 -2.37
N LEU A 106 -2.07 3.71 -2.51
CA LEU A 106 -1.99 4.37 -3.81
C LEU A 106 -0.65 4.12 -4.50
N GLY A 107 0.44 4.16 -3.75
CA GLY A 107 1.77 3.84 -4.27
C GLY A 107 1.88 2.41 -4.81
N VAL A 108 1.34 1.42 -4.09
CA VAL A 108 1.32 0.01 -4.54
C VAL A 108 0.59 -0.13 -5.87
N VAL A 109 -0.59 0.46 -6.02
CA VAL A 109 -1.43 0.25 -7.21
C VAL A 109 -0.99 1.06 -8.42
N LEU A 110 -0.25 2.15 -8.21
CA LEU A 110 0.30 2.98 -9.27
C LEU A 110 1.73 2.60 -9.67
N ALA A 111 2.45 1.81 -8.85
CA ALA A 111 3.83 1.45 -9.12
C ALA A 111 3.97 0.66 -10.43
N ASN A 112 4.87 1.11 -11.30
CA ASN A 112 5.27 0.41 -12.52
C ASN A 112 6.69 -0.16 -12.45
N ASN A 113 7.24 -0.28 -11.23
CA ASN A 113 8.53 -0.87 -10.97
C ASN A 113 8.42 -1.81 -9.77
N THR A 114 8.97 -3.02 -9.85
CA THR A 114 8.86 -4.08 -8.82
C THR A 114 9.46 -3.65 -7.48
N ILE A 115 10.60 -2.95 -7.49
CA ILE A 115 11.25 -2.46 -6.28
C ILE A 115 10.44 -1.32 -5.66
N LEU A 116 9.92 -0.41 -6.49
CA LEU A 116 9.02 0.65 -6.01
C LEU A 116 7.74 0.07 -5.40
N LEU A 117 7.15 -0.93 -6.05
CA LEU A 117 5.99 -1.66 -5.54
C LEU A 117 6.30 -2.25 -4.17
N TYR A 118 7.45 -2.92 -4.00
CA TYR A 118 7.88 -3.45 -2.71
C TYR A 118 8.05 -2.36 -1.65
N VAL A 119 8.64 -1.22 -1.98
CA VAL A 119 8.80 -0.11 -1.02
C VAL A 119 7.44 0.34 -0.49
N PHE A 120 6.46 0.52 -1.38
CA PHE A 120 5.10 0.86 -0.95
C PHE A 120 4.41 -0.31 -0.24
N TRP A 121 4.69 -1.55 -0.62
CA TRP A 121 4.19 -2.76 0.04
C TRP A 121 4.60 -2.80 1.50
N GLU A 122 5.87 -2.56 1.81
CA GLU A 122 6.36 -2.48 3.19
C GLU A 122 5.84 -1.25 3.92
N LEU A 123 5.69 -0.12 3.21
CA LEU A 123 5.05 1.06 3.81
C LEU A 123 3.61 0.78 4.25
N THR A 124 2.86 -0.06 3.50
CA THR A 124 1.53 -0.52 3.98
C THR A 124 1.63 -1.39 5.22
N SER A 125 2.67 -2.23 5.36
CA SER A 125 2.92 -3.05 6.56
C SER A 125 3.15 -2.17 7.78
N ILE A 126 4.00 -1.15 7.63
CA ILE A 126 4.34 -0.20 8.70
C ILE A 126 3.11 0.64 9.07
N ALA A 127 2.40 1.19 8.09
CA ALA A 127 1.21 2.00 8.36
C ALA A 127 0.09 1.18 9.02
N SER A 128 -0.12 -0.07 8.59
CA SER A 128 -1.06 -0.99 9.24
C SER A 128 -0.65 -1.30 10.69
N PHE A 129 0.63 -1.59 10.93
CA PHE A 129 1.16 -1.79 12.28
C PHE A 129 0.87 -0.60 13.20
N LEU A 130 1.10 0.63 12.71
CA LEU A 130 0.83 1.86 13.47
C LEU A 130 -0.66 2.07 13.76
N LEU A 131 -1.54 1.67 12.84
CA LEU A 131 -2.99 1.73 13.02
C LEU A 131 -3.49 0.68 14.02
N ILE A 132 -3.03 -0.56 13.93
CA ILE A 132 -3.40 -1.64 14.87
C ILE A 132 -2.88 -1.31 16.28
N ALA A 133 -1.66 -0.78 16.38
CA ALA A 133 -1.06 -0.34 17.63
C ALA A 133 -1.55 1.04 18.11
N TYR A 134 -2.65 1.59 17.57
CA TYR A 134 -3.10 2.94 17.88
C TYR A 134 -3.33 3.15 19.39
N TRP A 135 -4.01 2.22 20.07
CA TRP A 135 -4.09 2.17 21.52
C TRP A 135 -2.91 1.40 22.12
N TYR A 136 -1.70 1.89 21.87
CA TYR A 136 -0.44 1.29 22.29
C TYR A 136 -0.33 0.98 23.80
N ASN A 137 -1.19 1.52 24.66
CA ASN A 137 -1.21 1.17 26.09
C ASN A 137 -1.86 -0.19 26.38
N ARG A 138 -2.56 -0.80 25.40
CA ARG A 138 -3.21 -2.11 25.56
C ARG A 138 -2.26 -3.22 25.11
N PRO A 139 -1.94 -4.20 25.98
CA PRO A 139 -1.08 -5.32 25.61
C PRO A 139 -1.62 -6.14 24.42
N THR A 140 -2.94 -6.27 24.29
CA THR A 140 -3.59 -6.95 23.17
C THR A 140 -3.34 -6.25 21.84
N SER A 141 -3.51 -4.93 21.79
CA SER A 141 -3.22 -4.13 20.59
C SER A 141 -1.74 -4.20 20.19
N GLN A 142 -0.82 -4.17 21.15
CA GLN A 142 0.61 -4.34 20.86
C GLN A 142 0.92 -5.72 20.28
N ALA A 143 0.38 -6.79 20.89
CA ALA A 143 0.60 -8.16 20.44
C ALA A 143 0.00 -8.42 19.05
N GLY A 144 -1.22 -7.95 18.79
CA GLY A 144 -1.88 -8.06 17.49
C GLY A 144 -1.12 -7.31 16.39
N ALA A 145 -0.68 -6.07 16.68
CA ALA A 145 0.13 -5.30 15.76
C ALA A 145 1.45 -6.00 15.43
N MET A 146 2.19 -6.48 16.45
CA MET A 146 3.46 -7.17 16.25
C MET A 146 3.27 -8.47 15.45
N LYS A 147 2.23 -9.27 15.75
CA LYS A 147 1.93 -10.49 15.00
C LYS A 147 1.63 -10.20 13.53
N SER A 148 0.78 -9.20 13.26
CA SER A 148 0.46 -8.76 11.89
C SER A 148 1.71 -8.28 11.15
N PHE A 149 2.53 -7.45 11.80
CA PHE A 149 3.76 -6.95 11.21
C PHE A 149 4.73 -8.08 10.88
N LEU A 150 5.00 -8.98 11.83
CA LEU A 150 5.94 -10.08 11.61
C LEU A 150 5.50 -10.99 10.45
N ILE A 151 4.22 -11.38 10.38
CA ILE A 151 3.74 -12.27 9.31
C ILE A 151 3.79 -11.58 7.95
N THR A 152 3.35 -10.32 7.88
CA THR A 152 3.26 -9.60 6.61
C THR A 152 4.63 -9.14 6.08
N VAL A 153 5.52 -8.69 6.95
CA VAL A 153 6.91 -8.34 6.57
C VAL A 153 7.70 -9.59 6.21
N PHE A 154 7.53 -10.69 6.93
CA PHE A 154 8.17 -11.95 6.58
C PHE A 154 7.82 -12.39 5.17
N GLY A 155 6.53 -12.36 4.80
CA GLY A 155 6.14 -12.65 3.42
C GLY A 155 6.62 -11.61 2.41
N GLY A 156 6.63 -10.34 2.78
CA GLY A 156 7.23 -9.27 1.99
C GLY A 156 8.70 -9.53 1.65
N MET A 157 9.51 -10.00 2.60
CA MET A 157 10.90 -10.37 2.35
C MET A 157 11.04 -11.45 1.29
N PHE A 158 10.19 -12.48 1.27
CA PHE A 158 10.18 -13.45 0.18
C PHE A 158 9.80 -12.80 -1.15
N MET A 159 8.79 -11.93 -1.17
CA MET A 159 8.41 -11.20 -2.39
C MET A 159 9.58 -10.40 -2.97
N MET A 160 10.37 -9.72 -2.12
CA MET A 160 11.60 -9.04 -2.54
C MET A 160 12.58 -10.01 -3.20
N VAL A 161 12.85 -11.17 -2.58
CA VAL A 161 13.72 -12.19 -3.19
C VAL A 161 13.17 -12.65 -4.54
N GLY A 162 11.85 -12.84 -4.64
CA GLY A 162 11.18 -13.19 -5.90
C GLY A 162 11.37 -12.13 -6.98
N PHE A 163 11.25 -10.84 -6.66
CA PHE A 163 11.52 -9.74 -7.59
C PHE A 163 13.00 -9.67 -8.00
N VAL A 164 13.93 -9.89 -7.07
CA VAL A 164 15.37 -9.94 -7.40
C VAL A 164 15.67 -11.09 -8.36
N ILE A 165 15.10 -12.29 -8.13
CA ILE A 165 15.26 -13.41 -9.06
C ILE A 165 14.67 -13.05 -10.43
N LEU A 166 13.47 -12.46 -10.46
CA LEU A 166 12.82 -12.05 -11.70
C LEU A 166 13.66 -11.03 -12.49
N PHE A 167 14.26 -10.05 -11.80
CA PHE A 167 15.19 -9.09 -12.40
C PHE A 167 16.43 -9.78 -12.98
N ASN A 168 17.02 -10.74 -12.28
CA ASN A 168 18.18 -11.49 -12.79
C ASN A 168 17.85 -12.31 -14.05
N ILE A 169 16.60 -12.74 -14.21
CA ILE A 169 16.13 -13.49 -15.40
C ILE A 169 15.83 -12.55 -16.57
N THR A 170 15.25 -11.39 -16.30
CA THR A 170 14.63 -10.52 -17.32
C THR A 170 15.43 -9.27 -17.65
N GLY A 171 16.32 -8.83 -16.75
CA GLY A 171 17.11 -7.62 -16.87
C GLY A 171 16.34 -6.31 -16.62
N THR A 172 15.05 -6.37 -16.27
CA THR A 172 14.20 -5.18 -16.04
C THR A 172 13.38 -5.33 -14.76
N ASN A 173 13.23 -4.23 -14.03
CA ASN A 173 12.30 -4.13 -12.90
C ASN A 173 11.00 -3.43 -13.31
N THR A 174 10.91 -2.95 -14.54
CA THR A 174 9.74 -2.23 -15.06
C THR A 174 8.60 -3.21 -15.36
N ILE A 175 7.49 -3.09 -14.63
CA ILE A 175 6.37 -4.05 -14.65
C ILE A 175 5.70 -4.10 -16.04
N SER A 176 5.51 -2.96 -16.69
CA SER A 176 4.96 -2.91 -18.04
C SER A 176 5.83 -3.63 -19.07
N GLU A 177 7.15 -3.64 -18.89
CA GLU A 177 8.08 -4.37 -19.76
C GLU A 177 8.06 -5.86 -19.44
N LEU A 178 8.07 -6.22 -18.15
CA LEU A 178 7.99 -7.61 -17.69
C LEU A 178 6.79 -8.38 -18.29
N VAL A 179 5.63 -7.72 -18.40
CA VAL A 179 4.41 -8.32 -18.98
C VAL A 179 4.50 -8.49 -20.50
N GLN A 180 5.38 -7.76 -21.17
CA GLN A 180 5.60 -7.86 -22.63
C GLN A 180 6.66 -8.90 -23.01
N ILE A 181 7.47 -9.37 -22.06
CA ILE A 181 8.52 -10.37 -22.32
C ILE A 181 7.88 -11.71 -22.71
N PRO A 182 8.32 -12.35 -23.82
CA PRO A 182 7.88 -13.69 -24.20
C PRO A 182 8.25 -14.75 -23.15
N VAL A 183 7.30 -15.06 -22.25
CA VAL A 183 7.49 -15.97 -21.10
C VAL A 183 8.10 -17.32 -21.50
N ARG A 184 7.67 -17.90 -22.63
CA ARG A 184 8.14 -19.22 -23.09
C ARG A 184 9.62 -19.26 -23.48
N GLN A 185 10.20 -18.16 -23.94
CA GLN A 185 11.56 -18.12 -24.47
C GLN A 185 12.57 -17.61 -23.44
N THR A 186 12.16 -16.76 -22.50
CA THR A 186 13.09 -16.17 -21.53
C THR A 186 12.87 -16.67 -20.11
N MET A 187 11.61 -16.73 -19.67
CA MET A 187 11.30 -17.06 -18.27
C MET A 187 11.26 -18.57 -18.02
N TYR A 188 10.64 -19.35 -18.92
CA TYR A 188 10.52 -20.81 -18.75
C TYR A 188 11.82 -21.59 -18.99
N GLU A 189 12.80 -20.98 -19.65
CA GLU A 189 14.13 -21.58 -19.78
C GLU A 189 14.93 -21.49 -18.46
N SER A 190 14.59 -20.55 -17.58
CA SER A 190 15.27 -20.39 -16.29
C SER A 190 14.71 -21.35 -15.24
N PRO A 191 15.55 -22.19 -14.60
CA PRO A 191 15.11 -23.06 -13.51
C PRO A 191 14.68 -22.28 -12.26
N TRP A 192 15.02 -21.00 -12.17
CA TRP A 192 14.71 -20.13 -11.02
C TRP A 192 13.35 -19.45 -11.14
N PHE A 193 12.72 -19.44 -12.32
CA PHE A 193 11.45 -18.76 -12.52
C PHE A 193 10.31 -19.29 -11.64
N PRO A 194 10.11 -20.63 -11.48
CA PRO A 194 9.09 -21.14 -10.55
C PRO A 194 9.32 -20.68 -9.10
N LEU A 195 10.58 -20.60 -8.67
CA LEU A 195 10.93 -20.12 -7.33
C LEU A 195 10.57 -18.64 -7.17
N ALA A 196 10.86 -17.80 -8.17
CA ALA A 196 10.47 -16.39 -8.17
C ALA A 196 8.96 -16.22 -8.00
N VAL A 197 8.17 -16.99 -8.76
CA VAL A 197 6.70 -16.98 -8.68
C VAL A 197 6.22 -17.40 -7.31
N VAL A 198 6.74 -18.50 -6.75
CA VAL A 198 6.35 -18.98 -5.41
C VAL A 198 6.64 -17.93 -4.34
N PHE A 199 7.81 -17.28 -4.41
CA PHE A 199 8.19 -16.25 -3.44
C PHE A 199 7.36 -14.98 -3.55
N ILE A 200 7.01 -14.54 -4.77
CA ILE A 200 6.07 -13.43 -4.97
C ILE A 200 4.69 -13.79 -4.42
N LEU A 201 4.20 -15.00 -4.71
CA LEU A 201 2.91 -15.47 -4.21
C LEU A 201 2.89 -15.61 -2.68
N LEU A 202 3.99 -16.02 -2.05
CA LEU A 202 4.08 -16.09 -0.60
C LEU A 202 3.89 -14.70 0.04
N GLY A 203 4.49 -13.67 -0.52
CA GLY A 203 4.24 -12.29 -0.08
C GLY A 203 2.79 -11.85 -0.29
N ALA A 204 2.18 -12.18 -1.44
CA ALA A 204 0.77 -11.89 -1.69
C ALA A 204 -0.16 -12.62 -0.70
N PHE A 205 0.10 -13.90 -0.41
CA PHE A 205 -0.72 -14.75 0.47
C PHE A 205 -0.66 -14.34 1.93
N THR A 206 0.51 -13.93 2.41
CA THR A 206 0.66 -13.41 3.79
C THR A 206 -0.13 -12.10 3.99
N LYS A 207 -0.05 -11.16 3.03
CA LYS A 207 -0.80 -9.89 3.08
C LYS A 207 -2.31 -10.05 2.91
N SER A 208 -2.75 -10.99 2.07
CA SER A 208 -4.17 -11.28 1.85
C SER A 208 -4.74 -12.29 2.86
N ALA A 209 -4.01 -12.60 3.93
CA ALA A 209 -4.44 -13.47 5.02
C ALA A 209 -4.95 -14.84 4.52
N GLN A 210 -4.27 -15.44 3.54
CA GLN A 210 -4.61 -16.77 3.01
C GLN A 210 -4.15 -17.88 3.97
N PHE A 211 -4.62 -19.11 3.78
CA PHE A 211 -4.11 -20.26 4.54
C PHE A 211 -2.62 -20.50 4.22
N PRO A 212 -1.74 -20.75 5.22
CA PRO A 212 -1.97 -20.81 6.68
C PRO A 212 -1.75 -19.48 7.44
N PHE A 213 -1.51 -18.38 6.73
CA PHE A 213 -1.12 -17.07 7.28
C PHE A 213 -2.27 -16.17 7.77
N HIS A 214 -3.52 -16.64 7.76
CA HIS A 214 -4.71 -15.87 8.13
C HIS A 214 -4.76 -15.42 9.61
N ILE A 215 -3.93 -16.02 10.48
CA ILE A 215 -4.00 -15.89 11.93
C ILE A 215 -3.77 -14.48 12.49
N TRP A 216 -3.16 -13.57 11.73
CA TRP A 216 -2.98 -12.19 12.20
C TRP A 216 -4.23 -11.33 12.05
N LEU A 217 -5.13 -11.67 11.12
CA LEU A 217 -6.26 -10.82 10.77
C LEU A 217 -7.30 -10.70 11.90
N PRO A 218 -7.66 -11.79 12.62
CA PRO A 218 -8.54 -11.67 13.79
C PRO A 218 -7.95 -10.81 14.91
N ASP A 219 -6.64 -10.94 15.17
CA ASP A 219 -5.96 -10.17 16.22
C ASP A 219 -5.77 -8.68 15.84
N ALA A 220 -5.84 -8.35 14.55
CA ALA A 220 -5.81 -6.97 14.07
C ALA A 220 -7.11 -6.20 14.35
N MET A 221 -8.20 -6.89 14.76
CA MET A 221 -9.49 -6.27 15.11
C MET A 221 -9.45 -5.48 16.43
N GLU A 222 -8.30 -5.43 17.11
CA GLU A 222 -8.02 -4.51 18.22
C GLU A 222 -7.86 -3.04 17.77
N ALA A 223 -7.74 -2.80 16.46
CA ALA A 223 -7.69 -1.46 15.89
C ALA A 223 -9.04 -0.71 16.06
N PRO A 224 -9.06 0.63 16.02
CA PRO A 224 -10.30 1.38 15.90
C PRO A 224 -11.09 0.92 14.67
N THR A 225 -12.41 0.75 14.82
CA THR A 225 -13.31 0.35 13.73
C THR A 225 -13.50 1.45 12.71
#